data_AF-A0A923TQW6-F1
#
_entry.id   AF-A0A923TQW6-F1
#
_cell.length_a   1.000
_cell.length_b   1.000
_cell.length_c   1.000
_cell.angle_alpha   90.00
_cell.angle_beta   90.00
_cell.angle_gamma   90.00
#
_symmetry.space_group_name_H-M   'P 1'
#
loop_
_entity.id
_entity.type
_entity.pdbx_description
1 polymer ?
#
loop_
_entity_poly.entity_id
_entity_poly.type
_entity_poly.pdbx_seq_one_letter_code
_entity_poly.pdbx_strand_id
1 'polypeptide(L)'
;MTETISPAPDPAKVLPDVAMGMFAALGTSPEMRRAALTSLITAKLLPKLAEDAGVKAGRSQLLDQVFKAELPMHRLLAIAESIRLGQVVKRWAGDIAKQLQPAFLEQLPSMQLLSEADDRLNLARACSLMSTHWLPDYLAISIAEEETGEKARAEMIAALLGRTNSLADTLRLLVIAFERLRPSTESPGTTVARRLTRTLSALREALMESELEAGDDLGKALHALISTPLAAVGRPQEEKVQVELSKEALLVLHDMVRTRISVVADPAMYLVVAYCRKLCGGGTWPVELKNPLDRLTTDVTEALLLLGRQGQCDQALLGQLDILCNHPERARFVARDLATKHPELPEDVRSWLERGRVVVVRQASEAAIEVAASSADESIGLALQAARQARTLRDSLREPLAASLEIYEPALASATQELLDRVQVLAVQVEQAAILRGLDLYGVVGEEVEVSTKFFTVVGNAPRQRMTIKQPAVVRKRADGAIGDVVTKGLVG
;
A
#
# COMPACT_ATOMS: atom_id res chain seq x y z
N MET A 1 40.26 3.50 37.68
CA MET A 1 40.42 4.54 38.72
C MET A 1 39.39 5.61 38.43
N THR A 2 38.31 5.64 39.20
CA THR A 2 37.27 6.67 39.10
C THR A 2 37.77 7.91 39.83
N GLU A 3 38.27 8.90 39.09
CA GLU A 3 38.42 10.25 39.64
C GLU A 3 37.03 10.77 40.01
N THR A 4 36.84 11.03 41.30
CA THR A 4 35.67 11.75 41.83
C THR A 4 35.69 13.18 41.29
N ILE A 5 34.92 13.41 40.23
CA ILE A 5 34.61 14.74 39.70
C ILE A 5 33.87 15.50 40.80
N SER A 6 34.41 16.62 41.28
CA SER A 6 33.71 17.48 42.24
C SER A 6 32.38 17.95 41.63
N PRO A 7 31.27 17.95 42.40
CA PRO A 7 29.99 18.36 41.87
C PRO A 7 30.05 19.82 41.41
N ALA A 8 29.51 20.09 40.23
CA ALA A 8 29.39 21.43 39.69
C ALA A 8 28.65 22.35 40.69
N PRO A 9 29.06 23.62 40.84
CA PRO A 9 28.33 24.56 41.67
C PRO A 9 26.91 24.76 41.12
N ASP A 10 25.93 24.87 42.02
CA ASP A 10 24.55 25.16 41.67
C ASP A 10 24.46 26.50 40.93
N PRO A 11 24.02 26.53 39.64
CA PRO A 11 24.00 27.76 38.84
C PRO A 11 23.09 28.83 39.43
N ALA A 12 22.10 28.48 40.26
CA ALA A 12 21.24 29.45 40.95
C ALA A 12 21.99 30.22 42.05
N LYS A 13 23.15 29.74 42.48
CA LYS A 13 23.95 30.33 43.58
C LYS A 13 25.13 31.17 43.10
N VAL A 14 25.42 31.20 41.80
CA VAL A 14 26.53 31.99 41.24
C VAL A 14 26.03 33.39 40.89
N LEU A 15 26.58 34.41 41.56
CA LEU A 15 26.27 35.82 41.28
C LEU A 15 26.75 36.20 39.86
N PRO A 16 26.04 37.09 39.14
CA PRO A 16 26.36 37.39 37.73
C PRO A 16 27.80 37.89 37.48
N ASP A 17 28.35 38.70 38.38
CA ASP A 17 29.73 39.21 38.23
C ASP A 17 30.78 38.12 38.41
N VAL A 18 30.53 37.19 39.34
CA VAL A 18 31.36 35.99 39.54
C VAL A 18 31.23 35.05 38.34
N ALA A 19 30.01 34.90 37.81
CA ALA A 19 29.75 34.09 36.62
C ALA A 19 30.47 34.64 35.39
N MET A 20 30.56 35.96 35.21
CA MET A 20 31.32 36.56 34.09
C MET A 20 32.80 36.21 34.15
N GLY A 21 33.43 36.37 35.33
CA GLY A 21 34.83 35.99 35.54
C GLY A 21 35.07 34.49 35.31
N MET A 22 34.18 33.64 35.83
CA MET A 22 34.26 32.19 35.66
C MET A 22 34.09 31.77 34.20
N PHE A 23 33.16 32.37 33.46
CA PHE A 23 32.91 32.07 32.06
C PHE A 23 34.12 32.43 31.17
N ALA A 24 34.75 33.57 31.44
CA ALA A 24 35.88 34.08 30.67
C ALA A 24 37.22 33.38 30.96
N ALA A 25 37.40 32.80 32.15
CA ALA A 25 38.69 32.27 32.59
C ALA A 25 39.10 30.96 31.90
N LEU A 26 40.39 30.88 31.54
CA LEU A 26 41.02 29.72 30.87
C LEU A 26 41.00 28.46 31.75
N GLY A 27 41.29 28.60 33.04
CA GLY A 27 41.38 27.48 33.99
C GLY A 27 40.05 26.95 34.52
N THR A 28 38.91 27.51 34.09
CA THR A 28 37.60 27.07 34.57
C THR A 28 37.24 25.71 33.98
N SER A 29 36.78 24.78 34.82
CA SER A 29 36.31 23.46 34.37
C SER A 29 35.09 23.59 33.43
N PRO A 30 34.86 22.62 32.52
CA PRO A 30 33.67 22.60 31.67
C PRO A 30 32.36 22.77 32.44
N GLU A 31 32.22 22.08 33.58
CA GLU A 31 31.02 22.11 34.42
C GLU A 31 30.83 23.48 35.08
N MET A 32 31.91 24.06 35.60
CA MET A 32 31.88 25.40 36.19
C MET A 32 31.57 26.46 35.12
N ARG A 33 32.09 26.29 33.90
CA ARG A 33 31.80 27.18 32.77
C ARG A 33 30.34 27.07 32.33
N ARG A 34 29.78 25.86 32.30
CA ARG A 34 28.35 25.60 32.06
C ARG A 34 27.46 26.24 33.12
N ALA A 35 27.81 26.11 34.39
CA ALA A 35 27.09 26.74 35.49
C ALA A 35 27.11 28.27 35.34
N ALA A 36 28.28 28.85 35.10
CA ALA A 36 28.45 30.27 34.84
C ALA A 36 27.63 30.77 33.62
N LEU A 37 27.68 30.05 32.51
CA LEU A 37 26.89 30.36 31.32
C LEU A 37 25.38 30.33 31.64
N THR A 38 24.93 29.34 32.40
CA THR A 38 23.53 29.24 32.86
C THR A 38 23.11 30.45 33.70
N SER A 39 23.95 30.89 34.63
CA SER A 39 23.67 32.09 35.46
C SER A 39 23.60 33.36 34.59
N LEU A 40 24.51 33.52 33.62
CA LEU A 40 24.52 34.67 32.70
C LEU A 40 23.30 34.69 31.75
N ILE A 41 22.85 33.52 31.27
CA ILE A 41 21.63 33.38 30.47
C ILE A 41 20.41 33.75 31.31
N THR A 42 20.31 33.22 32.54
CA THR A 42 19.19 33.48 33.46
C THR A 42 19.08 34.96 33.79
N ALA A 43 20.22 35.63 33.99
CA ALA A 43 20.29 37.08 34.20
C ALA A 43 20.07 37.92 32.92
N LYS A 44 19.86 37.29 31.75
CA LYS A 44 19.66 37.94 30.44
C LYS A 44 20.77 38.92 30.07
N LEU A 45 22.00 38.64 30.48
CA LEU A 45 23.15 39.55 30.27
C LEU A 45 23.80 39.36 28.91
N LEU A 46 23.89 38.12 28.41
CA LEU A 46 24.68 37.78 27.23
C LEU A 46 24.30 38.56 25.97
N PRO A 47 23.02 38.74 25.59
CA PRO A 47 22.69 39.49 24.38
C PRO A 47 23.12 40.97 24.45
N LYS A 48 23.04 41.57 25.65
CA LYS A 48 23.40 42.98 25.88
C LYS A 48 24.91 43.19 25.95
N LEU A 49 25.62 42.21 26.52
CA LEU A 49 27.06 42.24 26.72
C LEU A 49 27.81 41.46 25.65
N ALA A 50 27.20 41.18 24.50
CA ALA A 50 27.86 40.36 23.50
C ALA A 50 29.10 41.03 22.87
N GLU A 51 29.30 42.35 23.02
CA GLU A 51 30.57 43.01 22.62
C GLU A 51 31.63 43.02 23.73
N ASP A 52 31.24 42.70 24.97
CA ASP A 52 32.12 42.68 26.14
C ASP A 52 33.27 41.69 25.98
N ALA A 53 34.46 42.10 26.43
CA ALA A 53 35.67 41.29 26.29
C ALA A 53 35.59 39.97 27.07
N GLY A 54 34.95 39.95 28.24
CA GLY A 54 34.74 38.75 29.04
C GLY A 54 33.83 37.74 28.35
N VAL A 55 32.72 38.21 27.74
CA VAL A 55 31.81 37.33 26.99
C VAL A 55 32.48 36.75 25.75
N LYS A 56 33.24 37.58 24.99
CA LYS A 56 34.02 37.10 23.84
C LYS A 56 35.09 36.11 24.24
N ALA A 57 35.80 36.36 25.35
CA ALA A 57 36.79 35.44 25.88
C ALA A 57 36.14 34.10 26.27
N GLY A 58 35.04 34.12 27.02
CA GLY A 58 34.34 32.90 27.42
C GLY A 58 33.81 32.10 26.23
N ARG A 59 33.29 32.78 25.19
CA ARG A 59 32.94 32.14 23.91
C ARG A 59 34.14 31.43 23.29
N SER A 60 35.29 32.11 23.20
CA SER A 60 36.52 31.53 22.64
C SER A 60 36.99 30.32 23.43
N GLN A 61 36.97 30.41 24.77
CA GLN A 61 37.38 29.30 25.64
C GLN A 61 36.47 28.07 25.46
N LEU A 62 35.18 28.31 25.28
CA LEU A 62 34.20 27.25 25.10
C LEU A 62 34.39 26.54 23.75
N LEU A 63 34.67 27.29 22.67
CA LEU A 63 34.99 26.70 21.37
C LEU A 63 36.34 25.98 21.36
N ASP A 64 37.36 26.54 22.02
CA ASP A 64 38.66 25.88 22.20
C ASP A 64 38.53 24.54 22.95
N GLN A 65 37.65 24.50 23.95
CA GLN A 65 37.42 23.33 24.77
C GLN A 65 36.87 22.14 23.97
N VAL A 66 36.15 22.38 22.86
CA VAL A 66 35.67 21.32 21.97
C VAL A 66 36.83 20.47 21.44
N PHE A 67 37.98 21.08 21.19
CA PHE A 67 39.14 20.44 20.57
C PHE A 67 40.22 20.02 21.59
N LYS A 68 40.25 20.66 22.76
CA LYS A 68 41.29 20.44 23.79
C LYS A 68 40.83 19.57 24.96
N ALA A 69 39.55 19.23 25.04
CA ALA A 69 39.03 18.42 26.14
C ALA A 69 39.63 17.00 26.16
N GLU A 70 40.20 16.62 27.30
CA GLU A 70 40.76 15.28 27.51
C GLU A 70 39.66 14.21 27.71
N LEU A 71 38.56 14.58 28.37
CA LEU A 71 37.43 13.67 28.61
C LEU A 71 36.36 13.80 27.51
N PRO A 72 35.86 12.68 26.94
CA PRO A 72 34.82 12.69 25.91
C PRO A 72 33.55 13.47 26.30
N MET A 73 33.13 13.37 27.56
CA MET A 73 31.99 14.12 28.10
C MET A 73 32.19 15.63 28.01
N HIS A 74 33.39 16.12 28.36
CA HIS A 74 33.70 17.55 28.34
C HIS A 74 33.67 18.10 26.90
N ARG A 75 34.12 17.31 25.92
CA ARG A 75 34.00 17.67 24.50
C ARG A 75 32.53 17.82 24.10
N LEU A 76 31.68 16.86 24.44
CA LEU A 76 30.24 16.93 24.13
C LEU A 76 29.57 18.14 24.81
N LEU A 77 29.91 18.40 26.08
CA LEU A 77 29.34 19.51 26.83
C LEU A 77 29.75 20.85 26.22
N ALA A 78 31.01 21.01 25.79
CA ALA A 78 31.47 22.20 25.09
C ALA A 78 30.72 22.44 23.76
N ILE A 79 30.40 21.39 23.01
CA ILE A 79 29.58 21.51 21.80
C ILE A 79 28.16 21.97 22.15
N ALA A 80 27.53 21.32 23.14
CA ALA A 80 26.18 21.65 23.60
C ALA A 80 26.08 23.12 24.07
N GLU A 81 27.00 23.56 24.93
CA GLU A 81 26.99 24.92 25.45
C GLU A 81 27.36 25.96 24.37
N SER A 82 28.13 25.59 23.35
CA SER A 82 28.40 26.47 22.19
C SER A 82 27.11 26.77 21.45
N ILE A 83 26.33 25.73 21.15
CA ILE A 83 25.03 25.87 20.48
C ILE A 83 24.08 26.68 21.34
N ARG A 84 24.00 26.38 22.64
CA ARG A 84 23.16 27.13 23.58
C ARG A 84 23.50 28.62 23.60
N LEU A 85 24.80 28.95 23.62
CA LEU A 85 25.25 30.34 23.52
C LEU A 85 24.82 30.99 22.21
N GLY A 86 24.94 30.29 21.08
CA GLY A 86 24.48 30.77 19.78
C GLY A 86 22.98 31.02 19.70
N GLN A 87 22.17 30.21 20.41
CA GLN A 87 20.72 30.42 20.49
C GLN A 87 20.34 31.66 21.28
N VAL A 88 21.07 31.95 22.36
CA VAL A 88 20.85 33.14 23.20
C VAL A 88 21.38 34.39 22.51
N VAL A 89 22.55 34.30 21.88
CA VAL A 89 23.19 35.40 21.14
C VAL A 89 23.10 35.10 19.64
N LYS A 90 21.88 35.25 19.07
CA LYS A 90 21.54 34.82 17.68
C LYS A 90 22.53 35.25 16.60
N ARG A 91 23.12 36.44 16.72
CA ARG A 91 24.14 36.95 15.78
C ARG A 91 25.42 36.11 15.71
N TRP A 92 25.68 35.24 16.70
CA TRP A 92 26.80 34.31 16.72
C TRP A 92 26.45 32.92 16.22
N ALA A 93 25.18 32.59 16.01
CA ALA A 93 24.76 31.23 15.69
C ALA A 93 25.47 30.64 14.46
N GLY A 94 25.52 31.39 13.35
CA GLY A 94 26.17 30.93 12.12
C GLY A 94 27.69 30.79 12.25
N ASP A 95 28.35 31.70 12.97
CA ASP A 95 29.80 31.66 13.19
C ASP A 95 30.19 30.52 14.15
N ILE A 96 29.42 30.31 15.22
CA ILE A 96 29.58 29.14 16.10
C ILE A 96 29.41 27.84 15.32
N ALA A 97 28.34 27.72 14.52
CA ALA A 97 28.12 26.52 13.71
C ALA A 97 29.31 26.25 12.78
N LYS A 98 29.80 27.28 12.08
CA LYS A 98 30.97 27.18 11.21
C LYS A 98 32.22 26.70 11.96
N GLN A 99 32.49 27.25 13.15
CA GLN A 99 33.65 26.88 13.96
C GLN A 99 33.54 25.47 14.58
N LEU A 100 32.32 24.95 14.76
CA LEU A 100 32.10 23.59 15.24
C LEU A 100 32.27 22.52 14.15
N GLN A 101 32.20 22.86 12.85
CA GLN A 101 32.29 21.88 11.76
C GLN A 101 33.49 20.91 11.86
N PRO A 102 34.73 21.35 12.19
CA PRO A 102 35.87 20.45 12.33
C PRO A 102 35.68 19.39 13.43
N ALA A 103 34.86 19.69 14.47
CA ALA A 103 34.60 18.76 15.56
C ALA A 103 33.74 17.56 15.14
N PHE A 104 33.12 17.62 13.96
CA PHE A 104 32.28 16.56 13.40
C PHE A 104 33.00 15.74 12.31
N LEU A 105 34.28 16.00 12.03
CA LEU A 105 35.05 15.19 11.07
C LEU A 105 35.12 13.71 11.50
N GLU A 106 35.23 13.48 12.81
CA GLU A 106 35.15 12.16 13.44
C GLU A 106 33.83 12.00 14.19
N GLN A 107 33.38 10.74 14.31
CA GLN A 107 32.17 10.42 15.05
C GLN A 107 32.26 10.90 16.51
N LEU A 108 31.17 11.49 16.99
CA LEU A 108 31.09 11.95 18.37
C LEU A 108 30.92 10.78 19.36
N PRO A 109 31.38 10.94 20.61
CA PRO A 109 31.02 10.02 21.71
C PRO A 109 29.50 9.93 21.93
N SER A 110 29.02 8.89 22.63
CA SER A 110 27.58 8.72 22.93
C SER A 110 27.02 9.94 23.68
N MET A 111 25.83 10.42 23.24
CA MET A 111 25.11 11.51 23.90
C MET A 111 24.77 11.18 25.36
N GLN A 112 24.69 9.90 25.74
CA GLN A 112 24.37 9.47 27.09
C GLN A 112 25.47 9.79 28.12
N LEU A 113 26.66 10.22 27.67
CA LEU A 113 27.67 10.79 28.56
C LEU A 113 27.21 12.13 29.17
N LEU A 114 26.23 12.81 28.58
CA LEU A 114 25.62 14.02 29.13
C LEU A 114 24.42 13.62 30.00
N SER A 115 24.47 13.93 31.30
CA SER A 115 23.40 13.58 32.25
C SER A 115 22.12 14.40 32.03
N GLU A 116 22.26 15.67 31.64
CA GLU A 116 21.15 16.61 31.54
C GLU A 116 20.48 16.59 30.17
N ALA A 117 19.15 16.49 30.16
CA ALA A 117 18.36 16.42 28.93
C ALA A 117 18.48 17.67 28.05
N ASP A 118 18.64 18.85 28.65
CA ASP A 118 18.85 20.11 27.92
C ASP A 118 20.21 20.13 27.20
N ASP A 119 21.26 19.53 27.78
CA ASP A 119 22.56 19.44 27.13
C ASP A 119 22.48 18.50 25.91
N ARG A 120 21.81 17.35 26.05
CA ARG A 120 21.53 16.43 24.94
C ARG A 120 20.69 17.08 23.84
N LEU A 121 19.70 17.90 24.19
CA LEU A 121 18.93 18.70 23.23
C LEU A 121 19.82 19.67 22.46
N ASN A 122 20.72 20.39 23.13
CA ASN A 122 21.63 21.32 22.45
C ASN A 122 22.66 20.59 21.59
N LEU A 123 23.09 19.39 21.97
CA LEU A 123 23.92 18.53 21.13
C LEU A 123 23.15 18.00 19.90
N ALA A 124 21.88 17.62 20.05
CA ALA A 124 21.01 17.25 18.92
C ALA A 124 20.84 18.40 17.92
N ARG A 125 20.71 19.64 18.42
CA ARG A 125 20.71 20.86 17.59
C ARG A 125 22.05 21.11 16.92
N ALA A 126 23.17 20.77 17.57
CA ALA A 126 24.47 20.81 16.91
C ALA A 126 24.48 19.85 15.72
N CYS A 127 24.00 18.62 15.92
CA CYS A 127 23.90 17.60 14.88
C CYS A 127 23.02 18.06 13.72
N SER A 128 21.89 18.73 13.98
CA SER A 128 20.99 19.22 12.94
C SER A 128 21.62 20.27 12.02
N LEU A 129 22.72 20.91 12.43
CA LEU A 129 23.49 21.88 11.63
C LEU A 129 24.64 21.25 10.83
N MET A 130 24.94 19.97 11.01
CA MET A 130 26.10 19.30 10.41
C MET A 130 25.72 18.28 9.35
N SER A 131 26.54 18.11 8.33
CA SER A 131 26.35 17.09 7.29
C SER A 131 27.57 16.20 7.20
N THR A 132 27.50 15.02 7.82
CA THR A 132 28.57 14.02 7.83
C THR A 132 27.99 12.62 7.67
N HIS A 133 28.77 11.72 7.06
CA HIS A 133 28.29 10.40 6.63
C HIS A 133 27.90 9.48 7.79
N TRP A 134 28.55 9.61 8.96
CA TRP A 134 28.29 8.79 10.14
C TRP A 134 27.07 9.27 10.95
N LEU A 135 26.55 10.47 10.66
CA LEU A 135 25.56 11.14 11.48
C LEU A 135 24.18 10.46 11.52
N PRO A 136 23.63 9.91 10.41
CA PRO A 136 22.36 9.20 10.45
C PRO A 136 22.38 8.01 11.43
N ASP A 137 23.42 7.18 11.38
CA ASP A 137 23.60 6.05 12.30
C ASP A 137 23.72 6.52 13.75
N TYR A 138 24.53 7.57 13.98
CA TYR A 138 24.72 8.15 15.31
C TYR A 138 23.42 8.71 15.90
N LEU A 139 22.61 9.40 15.10
CA LEU A 139 21.31 9.92 15.52
C LEU A 139 20.34 8.78 15.83
N ALA A 140 20.26 7.74 15.00
CA ALA A 140 19.40 6.59 15.25
C ALA A 140 19.76 5.87 16.56
N ILE A 141 21.05 5.65 16.81
CA ILE A 141 21.56 5.08 18.08
C ILE A 141 21.18 5.99 19.26
N SER A 142 21.42 7.30 19.14
CA SER A 142 21.12 8.26 20.20
C SER A 142 19.62 8.35 20.51
N ILE A 143 18.74 8.23 19.51
CA ILE A 143 17.29 8.16 19.67
C ILE A 143 16.89 6.91 20.47
N ALA A 144 17.46 5.75 20.13
CA ALA A 144 17.18 4.49 20.84
C ALA A 144 17.69 4.51 22.29
N GLU A 145 18.82 5.15 22.53
CA GLU A 145 19.41 5.29 23.86
C GLU A 145 18.69 6.32 24.75
N GLU A 146 18.01 7.33 24.16
CA GLU A 146 17.38 8.42 24.90
C GLU A 146 16.19 7.97 25.75
N GLU A 147 16.33 8.14 27.07
CA GLU A 147 15.33 7.66 28.03
C GLU A 147 14.26 8.70 28.40
N THR A 148 14.66 9.94 28.62
CA THR A 148 13.81 10.98 29.26
C THR A 148 13.83 12.34 28.56
N GLY A 149 14.76 12.57 27.63
CA GLY A 149 14.92 13.81 26.89
C GLY A 149 13.97 13.92 25.70
N GLU A 150 12.69 14.20 25.96
CA GLU A 150 11.64 14.15 24.93
C GLU A 150 11.87 15.18 23.82
N LYS A 151 12.29 16.39 24.19
CA LYS A 151 12.68 17.43 23.24
C LYS A 151 13.94 17.07 22.44
N ALA A 152 14.92 16.44 23.10
CA ALA A 152 16.14 15.99 22.44
C ALA A 152 15.81 14.90 21.41
N ARG A 153 14.94 13.95 21.77
CA ARG A 153 14.45 12.90 20.86
C ARG A 153 13.75 13.48 19.64
N ALA A 154 12.85 14.45 19.82
CA ALA A 154 12.17 15.12 18.72
C ALA A 154 13.16 15.82 17.77
N GLU A 155 14.12 16.58 18.31
CA GLU A 155 15.16 17.23 17.50
C GLU A 155 16.02 16.20 16.74
N MET A 156 16.41 15.10 17.39
CA MET A 156 17.19 14.04 16.73
C MET A 156 16.41 13.35 15.61
N ILE A 157 15.11 13.10 15.80
CA ILE A 157 14.24 12.52 14.77
C ILE A 157 14.11 13.47 13.58
N ALA A 158 13.86 14.76 13.83
CA ALA A 158 13.80 15.76 12.76
C ALA A 158 15.14 15.85 12.00
N ALA A 159 16.26 15.85 12.72
CA ALA A 159 17.59 15.84 12.13
C ALA A 159 17.87 14.58 11.30
N LEU A 160 17.41 13.41 11.76
CA LEU A 160 17.56 12.15 11.05
C LEU A 160 16.75 12.14 9.76
N LEU A 161 15.48 12.55 9.81
CA LEU A 161 14.60 12.66 8.64
C LEU A 161 15.22 13.58 7.58
N GLY A 162 15.75 14.74 7.98
CA GLY A 162 16.42 15.67 7.05
C GLY A 162 17.71 15.14 6.39
N ARG A 163 18.15 13.91 6.72
CA ARG A 163 19.39 13.28 6.23
C ARG A 163 19.19 11.92 5.58
N THR A 164 17.95 11.43 5.52
CA THR A 164 17.60 10.16 4.88
C THR A 164 16.84 10.40 3.58
N ASN A 165 16.90 9.44 2.66
CA ASN A 165 16.24 9.57 1.35
C ASN A 165 14.75 9.26 1.39
N SER A 166 14.30 8.46 2.37
CA SER A 166 12.91 8.02 2.49
C SER A 166 12.54 7.73 3.94
N LEU A 167 11.24 7.69 4.23
CA LEU A 167 10.75 7.25 5.54
C LEU A 167 11.16 5.80 5.85
N ALA A 168 11.16 4.92 4.85
CA ALA A 168 11.57 3.53 5.01
C ALA A 168 13.03 3.43 5.48
N ASP A 169 13.93 4.24 4.91
CA ASP A 169 15.34 4.27 5.32
C ASP A 169 15.51 4.79 6.75
N THR A 170 14.77 5.83 7.14
CA THR A 170 14.72 6.29 8.54
C THR A 170 14.32 5.17 9.49
N LEU A 171 13.24 4.45 9.18
CA LEU A 171 12.75 3.36 10.02
C LEU A 171 13.76 2.21 10.10
N ARG A 172 14.44 1.86 8.99
CA ARG A 172 15.48 0.82 8.98
C ARG A 172 16.67 1.18 9.87
N LEU A 173 17.11 2.43 9.86
CA LEU A 173 18.16 2.90 10.79
C LEU A 173 17.71 2.77 12.24
N LEU A 174 16.47 3.15 12.55
CA LEU A 174 15.91 2.97 13.90
C LEU A 174 15.78 1.49 14.28
N VAL A 175 15.40 0.61 13.36
CA VAL A 175 15.36 -0.85 13.59
C VAL A 175 16.73 -1.34 14.04
N ILE A 176 17.79 -1.01 13.29
CA ILE A 176 19.16 -1.44 13.60
C ILE A 176 19.60 -0.91 14.98
N ALA A 177 19.28 0.35 15.30
CA ALA A 177 19.61 0.95 16.58
C ALA A 177 18.88 0.27 17.76
N PHE A 178 17.56 0.11 17.66
CA PHE A 178 16.77 -0.53 18.71
C PHE A 178 17.04 -2.04 18.83
N GLU A 179 17.38 -2.72 17.73
CA GLU A 179 17.80 -4.12 17.75
C GLU A 179 19.08 -4.32 18.56
N ARG A 180 19.99 -3.35 18.61
CA ARG A 180 21.23 -3.40 19.41
C ARG A 180 21.04 -2.98 20.86
N LEU A 181 19.94 -2.30 21.18
CA LEU A 181 19.70 -1.79 22.53
C LEU A 181 19.47 -2.93 23.53
N ARG A 182 20.32 -3.01 24.56
CA ARG A 182 20.24 -4.01 25.64
C ARG A 182 20.22 -3.32 27.01
N PRO A 183 19.05 -2.84 27.47
CA PRO A 183 18.95 -2.19 28.78
C PRO A 183 19.27 -3.19 29.91
N SER A 184 20.11 -2.79 30.85
CA SER A 184 20.42 -3.57 32.06
C SER A 184 19.37 -3.31 33.16
N THR A 185 18.11 -3.66 32.89
CA THR A 185 16.99 -3.51 33.83
C THR A 185 16.35 -4.86 34.15
N GLU A 186 15.50 -4.92 35.20
CA GLU A 186 14.76 -6.14 35.56
C GLU A 186 13.78 -6.58 34.46
N SER A 187 13.28 -5.63 33.65
CA SER A 187 12.35 -5.88 32.56
C SER A 187 12.79 -5.17 31.27
N PRO A 188 13.81 -5.69 30.55
CA PRO A 188 14.36 -5.05 29.36
C PRO A 188 13.32 -4.81 28.26
N GLY A 189 12.43 -5.78 28.03
CA GLY A 189 11.30 -5.65 27.09
C GLY A 189 10.37 -4.47 27.42
N THR A 190 10.09 -4.23 28.70
CA THR A 190 9.28 -3.10 29.16
C THR A 190 10.00 -1.78 28.95
N THR A 191 11.31 -1.72 29.27
CA THR A 191 12.13 -0.52 29.02
C THR A 191 12.20 -0.16 27.54
N VAL A 192 12.48 -1.14 26.67
CA VAL A 192 12.52 -0.93 25.21
C VAL A 192 11.16 -0.52 24.68
N ALA A 193 10.07 -1.17 25.11
CA ALA A 193 8.72 -0.82 24.69
C ALA A 193 8.37 0.65 25.02
N ARG A 194 8.66 1.13 26.24
CA ARG A 194 8.43 2.54 26.62
C ARG A 194 9.24 3.51 25.76
N ARG A 195 10.49 3.18 25.43
CA ARG A 195 11.34 3.99 24.54
C ARG A 195 10.82 4.01 23.10
N LEU A 196 10.37 2.86 22.58
CA LEU A 196 9.68 2.78 21.28
C LEU A 196 8.43 3.64 21.27
N THR A 197 7.57 3.57 22.30
CA THR A 197 6.36 4.41 22.41
C THR A 197 6.69 5.90 22.31
N ARG A 198 7.68 6.38 23.04
CA ARG A 198 8.11 7.79 22.99
C ARG A 198 8.73 8.17 21.65
N THR A 199 9.46 7.24 21.01
CA THR A 199 10.05 7.44 19.69
C THR A 199 8.97 7.54 18.62
N LEU A 200 8.00 6.65 18.65
CA LEU A 200 6.84 6.69 17.75
C LEU A 200 6.04 7.98 17.93
N SER A 201 5.80 8.41 19.17
CA SER A 201 5.13 9.70 19.44
C SER A 201 5.88 10.88 18.81
N ALA A 202 7.20 10.96 18.98
CA ALA A 202 8.00 12.03 18.40
C ALA A 202 8.12 11.92 16.87
N LEU A 203 8.11 10.70 16.33
CA LEU A 203 8.05 10.47 14.89
C LEU A 203 6.74 10.99 14.29
N ARG A 204 5.59 10.80 14.96
CA ARG A 204 4.29 11.31 14.49
C ARG A 204 4.29 12.81 14.32
N GLU A 205 4.84 13.54 15.29
CA GLU A 205 4.98 15.00 15.21
C GLU A 205 5.83 15.39 13.99
N ALA A 206 6.96 14.70 13.79
CA ALA A 206 7.87 14.98 12.67
C ALA A 206 7.32 14.56 11.29
N LEU A 207 6.46 13.54 11.21
CA LEU A 207 5.85 13.08 9.96
C LEU A 207 4.97 14.15 9.31
N MET A 208 4.29 14.97 10.13
CA MET A 208 3.41 16.03 9.64
C MET A 208 4.15 17.15 8.90
N GLU A 209 5.42 17.38 9.25
CA GLU A 209 6.28 18.40 8.64
C GLU A 209 7.23 17.83 7.58
N SER A 210 7.33 16.50 7.48
CA SER A 210 8.24 15.83 6.57
C SER A 210 7.68 15.77 5.15
N GLU A 211 8.53 16.09 4.17
CA GLU A 211 8.26 15.93 2.73
C GLU A 211 8.89 14.65 2.14
N LEU A 212 9.57 13.83 2.96
CA LEU A 212 10.23 12.61 2.48
C LEU A 212 9.24 11.65 1.84
N GLU A 213 9.61 11.01 0.73
CA GLU A 213 8.82 9.93 0.15
C GLU A 213 8.71 8.72 1.09
N ALA A 214 7.73 7.86 0.82
CA ALA A 214 7.52 6.63 1.60
C ALA A 214 8.74 5.70 1.56
N GLY A 215 9.31 5.49 0.37
CA GLY A 215 10.35 4.49 0.13
C GLY A 215 9.82 3.06 0.09
N ASP A 216 10.69 2.13 -0.32
CA ASP A 216 10.34 0.73 -0.50
C ASP A 216 10.10 0.02 0.83
N ASP A 217 9.09 -0.86 0.87
CA ASP A 217 8.81 -1.73 2.01
C ASP A 217 8.56 -0.98 3.33
N LEU A 218 8.03 0.25 3.26
CA LEU A 218 7.76 1.10 4.42
C LEU A 218 6.97 0.37 5.52
N GLY A 219 5.95 -0.39 5.13
CA GLY A 219 5.11 -1.17 6.05
C GLY A 219 5.88 -2.26 6.79
N LYS A 220 6.80 -2.94 6.09
CA LYS A 220 7.68 -3.95 6.69
C LYS A 220 8.68 -3.28 7.63
N ALA A 221 9.20 -2.11 7.30
CA ALA A 221 10.10 -1.35 8.15
C ALA A 221 9.41 -0.91 9.46
N LEU A 222 8.16 -0.42 9.39
CA LEU A 222 7.37 -0.10 10.59
C LEU A 222 7.10 -1.33 11.45
N HIS A 223 6.69 -2.45 10.84
CA HIS A 223 6.51 -3.71 11.55
C HIS A 223 7.83 -4.17 12.22
N ALA A 224 8.96 -4.10 11.51
CA ALA A 224 10.28 -4.48 12.02
C ALA A 224 10.72 -3.59 13.19
N LEU A 225 10.42 -2.28 13.16
CA LEU A 225 10.81 -1.34 14.21
C LEU A 225 10.26 -1.74 15.57
N ILE A 226 9.10 -2.40 15.58
CA ILE A 226 8.46 -2.86 16.82
C ILE A 226 8.81 -4.31 17.10
N SER A 227 8.72 -5.18 16.10
CA SER A 227 8.84 -6.62 16.30
C SER A 227 10.28 -7.08 16.55
N THR A 228 11.27 -6.51 15.85
CA THR A 228 12.67 -6.94 15.96
C THR A 228 13.27 -6.64 17.34
N PRO A 229 13.14 -5.43 17.92
CA PRO A 229 13.69 -5.16 19.25
C PRO A 229 13.06 -6.04 20.32
N LEU A 230 11.73 -6.20 20.30
CA LEU A 230 11.01 -7.03 21.28
C LEU A 230 11.26 -8.53 21.11
N ALA A 231 11.61 -9.01 19.92
CA ALA A 231 12.09 -10.36 19.72
C ALA A 231 13.45 -10.59 20.42
N ALA A 232 14.30 -9.55 20.46
CA ALA A 232 15.63 -9.63 21.06
C ALA A 232 15.64 -9.49 22.59
N VAL A 233 14.81 -8.60 23.16
CA VAL A 233 14.77 -8.32 24.61
C VAL A 233 13.58 -8.93 25.35
N GLY A 234 12.70 -9.62 24.62
CA GLY A 234 11.45 -10.16 25.16
C GLY A 234 10.30 -9.16 25.12
N ARG A 235 9.07 -9.68 25.30
CA ARG A 235 7.86 -8.85 25.32
C ARG A 235 7.75 -8.06 26.62
N PRO A 236 7.19 -6.83 26.59
CA PRO A 236 6.87 -6.08 27.81
C PRO A 236 5.90 -6.88 28.69
N GLN A 237 6.15 -6.91 29.99
CA GLN A 237 5.36 -7.70 30.95
C GLN A 237 4.09 -6.97 31.40
N GLU A 238 4.13 -5.64 31.44
CA GLU A 238 2.99 -4.81 31.79
C GLU A 238 2.01 -4.68 30.61
N GLU A 239 0.75 -5.09 30.81
CA GLU A 239 -0.32 -4.94 29.82
C GLU A 239 -0.50 -3.47 29.40
N LYS A 240 -0.45 -2.54 30.36
CA LYS A 240 -0.52 -1.10 30.07
C LYS A 240 0.53 -0.65 29.05
N VAL A 241 1.76 -1.16 29.16
CA VAL A 241 2.85 -0.81 28.24
C VAL A 241 2.63 -1.45 26.86
N GLN A 242 2.09 -2.67 26.80
CA GLN A 242 1.69 -3.30 25.53
C GLN A 242 0.61 -2.46 24.82
N VAL A 243 -0.40 -2.00 25.55
CA VAL A 243 -1.50 -1.18 25.02
C VAL A 243 -0.98 0.18 24.56
N GLU A 244 -0.15 0.87 25.35
CA GLU A 244 0.43 2.17 24.99
C GLU A 244 1.32 2.08 23.74
N LEU A 245 2.17 1.05 23.64
CA LEU A 245 2.99 0.82 22.44
C LEU A 245 2.13 0.52 21.21
N SER A 246 1.15 -0.38 21.34
CA SER A 246 0.22 -0.69 20.25
C SER A 246 -0.57 0.53 19.81
N LYS A 247 -1.00 1.38 20.75
CA LYS A 247 -1.71 2.62 20.46
C LYS A 247 -0.86 3.56 19.59
N GLU A 248 0.36 3.85 20.01
CA GLU A 248 1.23 4.75 19.24
C GLU A 248 1.65 4.16 17.89
N ALA A 249 1.85 2.84 17.80
CA ALA A 249 2.13 2.16 16.54
C ALA A 249 0.97 2.30 15.53
N LEU A 250 -0.26 2.09 15.98
CA LEU A 250 -1.46 2.23 15.13
C LEU A 250 -1.68 3.69 14.73
N LEU A 251 -1.37 4.65 15.61
CA LEU A 251 -1.44 6.07 15.28
C LEU A 251 -0.34 6.51 14.30
N VAL A 252 0.88 5.99 14.43
CA VAL A 252 1.94 6.18 13.42
C VAL A 252 1.49 5.64 12.06
N LEU A 253 0.95 4.41 12.02
CA LEU A 253 0.43 3.83 10.78
C LEU A 253 -0.61 4.74 10.13
N HIS A 254 -1.59 5.20 10.91
CA HIS A 254 -2.62 6.12 10.46
C HIS A 254 -2.03 7.42 9.87
N ASP A 255 -1.11 8.05 10.59
CA ASP A 255 -0.50 9.30 10.15
C ASP A 255 0.37 9.09 8.89
N MET A 256 1.05 7.95 8.76
CA MET A 256 1.82 7.58 7.57
C MET A 256 0.92 7.39 6.34
N VAL A 257 -0.18 6.63 6.44
CA VAL A 257 -1.05 6.40 5.27
C VAL A 257 -1.79 7.67 4.84
N ARG A 258 -2.08 8.59 5.77
CA ARG A 258 -2.68 9.90 5.45
C ARG A 258 -1.70 10.86 4.80
N THR A 259 -0.46 10.90 5.29
CA THR A 259 0.58 11.81 4.78
C THR A 259 1.28 11.27 3.54
N ARG A 260 1.23 9.94 3.31
CA ARG A 260 1.78 9.23 2.15
C ARG A 260 0.71 8.39 1.48
N ILE A 261 -0.20 9.05 0.78
CA ILE A 261 -1.36 8.38 0.15
C ILE A 261 -0.95 7.26 -0.82
N SER A 262 0.26 7.29 -1.37
CA SER A 262 0.80 6.26 -2.26
C SER A 262 0.88 4.85 -1.63
N VAL A 263 0.89 4.75 -0.30
CA VAL A 263 0.98 3.47 0.41
C VAL A 263 -0.33 3.04 1.07
N VAL A 264 -1.41 3.82 0.96
CA VAL A 264 -2.70 3.51 1.62
C VAL A 264 -3.30 2.19 1.13
N ALA A 265 -3.08 1.85 -0.13
CA ALA A 265 -3.59 0.63 -0.75
C ALA A 265 -2.62 -0.56 -0.63
N ASP A 266 -1.42 -0.38 -0.07
CA ASP A 266 -0.45 -1.45 0.11
C ASP A 266 -0.80 -2.29 1.34
N PRO A 267 -1.17 -3.59 1.18
CA PRO A 267 -1.47 -4.45 2.32
C PRO A 267 -0.29 -4.60 3.31
N ALA A 268 0.95 -4.46 2.84
CA ALA A 268 2.13 -4.58 3.68
C ALA A 268 2.25 -3.46 4.73
N MET A 269 1.64 -2.29 4.49
CA MET A 269 1.54 -1.21 5.50
C MET A 269 0.85 -1.65 6.77
N TYR A 270 -0.12 -2.56 6.67
CA TYR A 270 -0.96 -2.97 7.78
C TYR A 270 -0.41 -4.17 8.57
N LEU A 271 0.75 -4.72 8.21
CA LEU A 271 1.37 -5.86 8.92
C LEU A 271 1.57 -5.60 10.42
N VAL A 272 1.86 -4.36 10.79
CA VAL A 272 2.04 -3.96 12.19
C VAL A 272 0.77 -4.16 13.02
N VAL A 273 -0.42 -4.07 12.42
CA VAL A 273 -1.71 -4.26 13.10
C VAL A 273 -1.82 -5.68 13.66
N ALA A 274 -1.45 -6.68 12.86
CA ALA A 274 -1.46 -8.08 13.29
C ALA A 274 -0.49 -8.31 14.46
N TYR A 275 0.68 -7.68 14.41
CA TYR A 275 1.66 -7.76 15.50
C TYR A 275 1.13 -7.12 16.78
N CYS A 276 0.56 -5.91 16.70
CA CYS A 276 -0.07 -5.24 17.84
C CYS A 276 -1.19 -6.08 18.45
N ARG A 277 -2.00 -6.77 17.62
CA ARG A 277 -3.06 -7.66 18.12
C ARG A 277 -2.48 -8.80 18.94
N LYS A 278 -1.42 -9.43 18.43
CA LYS A 278 -0.70 -10.51 19.11
C LYS A 278 0.00 -10.02 20.38
N LEU A 279 0.51 -8.79 20.38
CA LEU A 279 1.15 -8.17 21.53
C LEU A 279 0.14 -7.99 22.67
N CYS A 280 -1.09 -7.54 22.36
CA CYS A 280 -2.20 -7.39 23.30
C CYS A 280 -2.98 -8.71 23.56
N GLY A 281 -2.33 -9.88 23.43
CA GLY A 281 -2.92 -11.18 23.79
C GLY A 281 -3.67 -11.93 22.68
N GLY A 282 -3.83 -11.35 21.48
CA GLY A 282 -4.38 -12.04 20.30
C GLY A 282 -5.89 -12.22 20.26
N GLY A 283 -6.60 -11.90 21.35
CA GLY A 283 -8.06 -11.98 21.44
C GLY A 283 -8.76 -10.74 20.91
N THR A 284 -9.65 -10.19 21.74
CA THR A 284 -10.34 -8.91 21.50
C THR A 284 -9.41 -7.75 21.80
N TRP A 285 -9.45 -6.72 20.97
CA TRP A 285 -8.72 -5.47 21.19
C TRP A 285 -9.12 -4.81 22.52
N PRO A 286 -8.14 -4.30 23.28
CA PRO A 286 -8.36 -3.42 24.42
C PRO A 286 -9.21 -2.20 24.04
N VAL A 287 -10.06 -1.75 24.97
CA VAL A 287 -11.03 -0.66 24.74
C VAL A 287 -10.32 0.66 24.40
N GLU A 288 -9.13 0.88 24.96
CA GLU A 288 -8.28 2.04 24.76
C GLU A 288 -7.80 2.18 23.30
N LEU A 289 -7.81 1.07 22.54
CA LEU A 289 -7.41 1.04 21.13
C LEU A 289 -8.58 1.27 20.17
N LYS A 290 -9.81 1.43 20.66
CA LYS A 290 -10.99 1.62 19.81
C LYS A 290 -10.82 2.79 18.82
N ASN A 291 -10.38 3.95 19.31
CA ASN A 291 -10.24 5.14 18.48
C ASN A 291 -9.21 4.98 17.33
N PRO A 292 -7.96 4.53 17.56
CA PRO A 292 -7.03 4.30 16.45
C PRO A 292 -7.51 3.19 15.50
N LEU A 293 -8.18 2.15 16.00
CA LEU A 293 -8.73 1.07 15.17
C LEU A 293 -9.87 1.55 14.26
N ASP A 294 -10.79 2.38 14.77
CA ASP A 294 -11.88 2.94 13.97
C ASP A 294 -11.32 3.87 12.86
N ARG A 295 -10.25 4.63 13.15
CA ARG A 295 -9.53 5.44 12.14
C ARG A 295 -8.91 4.58 11.05
N LEU A 296 -8.15 3.54 11.42
CA LEU A 296 -7.54 2.63 10.45
C LEU A 296 -8.58 1.83 9.65
N THR A 297 -9.71 1.47 10.27
CA THR A 297 -10.84 0.85 9.56
C THR A 297 -11.32 1.79 8.46
N THR A 298 -11.45 3.08 8.75
CA THR A 298 -11.80 4.10 7.76
C THR A 298 -10.76 4.17 6.64
N ASP A 299 -9.47 4.24 6.97
CA ASP A 299 -8.41 4.31 5.97
C ASP A 299 -8.42 3.09 5.04
N VAL A 300 -8.58 1.87 5.58
CA VAL A 300 -8.68 0.64 4.78
C VAL A 300 -9.93 0.63 3.90
N THR A 301 -11.09 1.07 4.42
CA THR A 301 -12.31 1.14 3.60
C THR A 301 -12.20 2.15 2.46
N GLU A 302 -11.55 3.29 2.68
CA GLU A 302 -11.28 4.29 1.64
C GLU A 302 -10.28 3.75 0.59
N ALA A 303 -9.25 3.00 1.03
CA ALA A 303 -8.32 2.34 0.12
C ALA A 303 -9.00 1.27 -0.74
N LEU A 304 -9.87 0.44 -0.14
CA LEU A 304 -10.68 -0.54 -0.86
C LEU A 304 -11.63 0.14 -1.87
N LEU A 305 -12.22 1.27 -1.50
CA LEU A 305 -13.07 2.05 -2.41
C LEU A 305 -12.26 2.62 -3.57
N LEU A 306 -11.06 3.16 -3.31
CA LEU A 306 -10.17 3.69 -4.33
C LEU A 306 -9.79 2.61 -5.36
N LEU A 307 -9.37 1.43 -4.90
CA LEU A 307 -9.07 0.28 -5.76
C LEU A 307 -10.32 -0.21 -6.50
N GLY A 308 -11.45 -0.29 -5.81
CA GLY A 308 -12.71 -0.73 -6.39
C GLY A 308 -13.19 0.15 -7.54
N ARG A 309 -13.00 1.47 -7.44
CA ARG A 309 -13.29 2.42 -8.54
C ARG A 309 -12.41 2.22 -9.77
N GLN A 310 -11.25 1.58 -9.59
CA GLN A 310 -10.35 1.19 -10.68
C GLN A 310 -10.63 -0.24 -11.19
N GLY A 311 -11.67 -0.91 -10.68
CA GLY A 311 -12.00 -2.30 -11.02
C GLY A 311 -11.04 -3.31 -10.40
N GLN A 312 -10.30 -2.94 -9.36
CA GLN A 312 -9.32 -3.80 -8.71
C GLN A 312 -9.84 -4.37 -7.39
N CYS A 313 -9.55 -5.65 -7.15
CA CYS A 313 -9.88 -6.37 -5.92
C CYS A 313 -8.58 -6.81 -5.24
N ASP A 314 -8.35 -6.38 -3.99
CA ASP A 314 -7.19 -6.80 -3.20
C ASP A 314 -7.63 -7.59 -1.96
N GLN A 315 -7.44 -8.91 -2.01
CA GLN A 315 -7.84 -9.82 -0.94
C GLN A 315 -7.02 -9.65 0.34
N ALA A 316 -5.75 -9.25 0.22
CA ALA A 316 -4.87 -9.06 1.37
C ALA A 316 -5.24 -7.79 2.13
N LEU A 317 -5.61 -6.72 1.42
CA LEU A 317 -6.13 -5.49 2.00
C LEU A 317 -7.51 -5.73 2.64
N LEU A 318 -8.41 -6.44 1.96
CA LEU A 318 -9.72 -6.80 2.52
C LEU A 318 -9.58 -7.61 3.81
N GLY A 319 -8.63 -8.55 3.85
CA GLY A 319 -8.32 -9.34 5.04
C GLY A 319 -7.84 -8.50 6.24
N GLN A 320 -7.35 -7.28 6.04
CA GLN A 320 -6.99 -6.39 7.16
C GLN A 320 -8.22 -5.96 7.97
N LEU A 321 -9.41 -5.89 7.35
CA LEU A 321 -10.65 -5.58 8.06
C LEU A 321 -10.96 -6.63 9.13
N ASP A 322 -10.64 -7.91 8.90
CA ASP A 322 -10.84 -8.98 9.90
C ASP A 322 -9.98 -8.75 11.15
N ILE A 323 -8.79 -8.20 10.97
CA ILE A 323 -7.87 -7.90 12.06
C ILE A 323 -8.34 -6.65 12.81
N LEU A 324 -8.72 -5.60 12.09
CA LEU A 324 -9.15 -4.31 12.65
C LEU A 324 -10.49 -4.39 13.38
N CYS A 325 -11.47 -5.12 12.83
CA CYS A 325 -12.85 -5.12 13.32
C CYS A 325 -13.12 -6.05 14.53
N ASN A 326 -12.10 -6.64 15.15
CA ASN A 326 -12.16 -7.71 16.17
C ASN A 326 -12.80 -9.02 15.73
N HIS A 327 -13.94 -8.95 15.02
CA HIS A 327 -14.78 -10.07 14.64
C HIS A 327 -14.96 -10.12 13.12
N PRO A 328 -14.84 -11.29 12.48
CA PRO A 328 -15.06 -11.45 11.04
C PRO A 328 -16.47 -11.01 10.59
N GLU A 329 -17.47 -11.13 11.46
CA GLU A 329 -18.84 -10.68 11.15
C GLU A 329 -18.92 -9.17 10.97
N ARG A 330 -18.23 -8.40 11.82
CA ARG A 330 -18.17 -6.94 11.69
C ARG A 330 -17.38 -6.54 10.44
N ALA A 331 -16.28 -7.22 10.14
CA ALA A 331 -15.53 -6.99 8.91
C ALA A 331 -16.39 -7.22 7.66
N ARG A 332 -17.14 -8.34 7.62
CA ARG A 332 -18.10 -8.65 6.54
C ARG A 332 -19.22 -7.62 6.45
N PHE A 333 -19.73 -7.16 7.58
CA PHE A 333 -20.74 -6.11 7.61
C PHE A 333 -20.21 -4.81 6.99
N VAL A 334 -19.00 -4.38 7.37
CA VAL A 334 -18.35 -3.19 6.80
C VAL A 334 -18.13 -3.33 5.29
N ALA A 335 -17.65 -4.48 4.83
CA ALA A 335 -17.45 -4.73 3.39
C ALA A 335 -18.77 -4.72 2.59
N ARG A 336 -19.84 -5.31 3.12
CA ARG A 336 -21.18 -5.27 2.51
C ARG A 336 -21.79 -3.88 2.51
N ASP A 337 -21.61 -3.15 3.60
CA ASP A 337 -22.06 -1.77 3.71
C ASP A 337 -21.37 -0.88 2.67
N LEU A 338 -20.07 -1.09 2.43
CA LEU A 338 -19.32 -0.42 1.36
C LEU A 338 -19.92 -0.72 -0.03
N ALA A 339 -20.19 -1.99 -0.35
CA ALA A 339 -20.80 -2.37 -1.63
C ALA A 339 -22.22 -1.79 -1.81
N THR A 340 -22.97 -1.65 -0.71
CA THR A 340 -24.33 -1.09 -0.71
C THR A 340 -24.32 0.43 -0.90
N LYS A 341 -23.40 1.13 -0.23
CA LYS A 341 -23.26 2.60 -0.28
C LYS A 341 -22.71 3.10 -1.61
N HIS A 342 -22.00 2.26 -2.33
CA HIS A 342 -21.32 2.64 -3.58
C HIS A 342 -21.83 1.81 -4.78
N PRO A 343 -23.06 2.07 -5.26
CA PRO A 343 -23.62 1.39 -6.43
C PRO A 343 -22.87 1.71 -7.72
N GLU A 344 -22.03 2.76 -7.75
CA GLU A 344 -21.17 3.11 -8.88
C GLU A 344 -20.01 2.11 -9.11
N LEU A 345 -19.74 1.22 -8.14
CA LEU A 345 -18.68 0.22 -8.27
C LEU A 345 -19.06 -0.88 -9.28
N PRO A 346 -18.07 -1.41 -10.03
CA PRO A 346 -18.26 -2.57 -10.90
C PRO A 346 -18.94 -3.75 -10.18
N GLU A 347 -19.80 -4.49 -10.88
CA GLU A 347 -20.60 -5.57 -10.28
C GLU A 347 -19.73 -6.70 -9.70
N ASP A 348 -18.63 -7.02 -10.36
CA ASP A 348 -17.64 -7.99 -9.89
C ASP A 348 -16.95 -7.54 -8.59
N VAL A 349 -16.59 -6.25 -8.48
CA VAL A 349 -16.04 -5.64 -7.25
C VAL A 349 -17.08 -5.65 -6.13
N ARG A 350 -18.33 -5.26 -6.40
CA ARG A 350 -19.42 -5.31 -5.40
C ARG A 350 -19.67 -6.74 -4.93
N SER A 351 -19.73 -7.70 -5.85
CA SER A 351 -19.91 -9.12 -5.52
C SER A 351 -18.73 -9.66 -4.69
N TRP A 352 -17.51 -9.22 -4.99
CA TRP A 352 -16.31 -9.53 -4.22
C TRP A 352 -16.41 -9.03 -2.78
N LEU A 353 -16.77 -7.75 -2.58
CA LEU A 353 -16.97 -7.15 -1.26
C LEU A 353 -18.09 -7.85 -0.46
N GLU A 354 -19.22 -8.18 -1.10
CA GLU A 354 -20.35 -8.85 -0.45
C GLU A 354 -20.03 -10.27 0.03
N ARG A 355 -19.26 -11.00 -0.79
CA ARG A 355 -18.87 -12.39 -0.54
C ARG A 355 -17.62 -12.51 0.32
N GLY A 356 -16.82 -11.44 0.42
CA GLY A 356 -15.57 -11.38 1.16
C GLY A 356 -14.41 -12.14 0.54
N ARG A 357 -14.54 -12.61 -0.71
CA ARG A 357 -13.52 -13.41 -1.41
C ARG A 357 -13.61 -13.26 -2.92
N VAL A 358 -12.47 -13.26 -3.59
CA VAL A 358 -12.42 -13.23 -5.06
C VAL A 358 -13.10 -14.49 -5.59
N VAL A 359 -14.16 -14.30 -6.35
CA VAL A 359 -14.81 -15.39 -7.08
C VAL A 359 -14.05 -15.51 -8.38
N VAL A 360 -13.24 -16.55 -8.52
CA VAL A 360 -12.72 -16.93 -9.83
C VAL A 360 -13.94 -17.32 -10.65
N VAL A 361 -14.37 -16.42 -11.54
CA VAL A 361 -15.35 -16.76 -12.56
C VAL A 361 -14.67 -17.87 -13.35
N ARG A 362 -15.15 -19.10 -13.17
CA ARG A 362 -14.81 -20.19 -14.09
C ARG A 362 -15.21 -19.67 -15.46
N GLN A 363 -14.23 -19.34 -16.29
CA GLN A 363 -14.47 -19.22 -17.73
C GLN A 363 -15.23 -20.49 -18.11
N ALA A 364 -16.41 -20.35 -18.72
CA ALA A 364 -17.11 -21.48 -19.28
C ALA A 364 -16.08 -22.29 -20.08
N SER A 365 -15.94 -23.59 -19.81
CA SER A 365 -14.90 -24.39 -20.46
C SER A 365 -15.01 -24.22 -21.97
N GLU A 366 -13.89 -24.24 -22.68
CA GLU A 366 -13.90 -24.22 -24.16
C GLU A 366 -14.89 -25.27 -24.71
N ALA A 367 -15.01 -26.42 -24.04
CA ALA A 367 -16.01 -27.44 -24.34
C ALA A 367 -17.47 -26.96 -24.20
N ALA A 368 -17.82 -26.13 -23.21
CA ALA A 368 -19.16 -25.57 -23.06
C ALA A 368 -19.45 -24.50 -24.13
N ILE A 369 -18.44 -23.72 -24.52
CA ILE A 369 -18.53 -22.74 -25.61
C ILE A 369 -18.69 -23.46 -26.95
N GLU A 370 -17.93 -24.53 -27.18
CA GLU A 370 -17.98 -25.36 -28.38
C GLU A 370 -19.33 -26.11 -28.50
N VAL A 371 -19.86 -26.64 -27.39
CA VAL A 371 -21.18 -27.29 -27.37
C VAL A 371 -22.30 -26.29 -27.70
N ALA A 372 -22.24 -25.07 -27.15
CA ALA A 372 -23.21 -24.02 -27.48
C ALA A 372 -23.08 -23.53 -28.93
N ALA A 373 -21.85 -23.43 -29.45
CA ALA A 373 -21.62 -23.08 -30.86
C ALA A 373 -22.09 -24.19 -31.81
N SER A 374 -21.92 -25.46 -31.44
CA SER A 374 -22.36 -26.62 -32.23
C SER A 374 -23.89 -26.73 -32.28
N SER A 375 -24.59 -26.48 -31.17
CA SER A 375 -26.06 -26.50 -31.15
C SER A 375 -26.69 -25.34 -31.94
N ALA A 376 -26.03 -24.16 -31.92
CA ALA A 376 -26.39 -23.05 -32.77
C ALA A 376 -26.23 -23.38 -34.26
N ASP A 377 -25.14 -24.07 -34.63
CA ASP A 377 -24.89 -24.48 -36.03
C ASP A 377 -25.90 -25.51 -36.54
N GLU A 378 -26.32 -26.45 -35.70
CA GLU A 378 -27.40 -27.37 -36.03
C GLU A 378 -28.72 -26.62 -36.31
N SER A 379 -29.06 -25.66 -35.44
CA SER A 379 -30.27 -24.84 -35.59
C SER A 379 -30.25 -23.99 -36.87
N ILE A 380 -29.11 -23.36 -37.18
CA ILE A 380 -28.93 -22.58 -38.41
C ILE A 380 -28.95 -23.50 -39.65
N GLY A 381 -28.37 -24.70 -39.55
CA GLY A 381 -28.40 -25.72 -40.60
C GLY A 381 -29.81 -26.18 -40.96
N LEU A 382 -30.63 -26.47 -39.95
CA LEU A 382 -32.04 -26.81 -40.16
C LEU A 382 -32.83 -25.65 -40.76
N ALA A 383 -32.56 -24.42 -40.31
CA ALA A 383 -33.17 -23.23 -40.89
C ALA A 383 -32.77 -23.05 -42.37
N LEU A 384 -31.50 -23.28 -42.72
CA LEU A 384 -31.01 -23.23 -44.11
C LEU A 384 -31.74 -24.24 -45.00
N GLN A 385 -31.95 -25.45 -44.50
CA GLN A 385 -32.69 -26.46 -45.23
C GLN A 385 -34.15 -26.03 -45.47
N ALA A 386 -34.84 -25.56 -44.43
CA ALA A 386 -36.21 -25.07 -44.54
C ALA A 386 -36.30 -23.87 -45.51
N ALA A 387 -35.33 -22.96 -45.45
CA ALA A 387 -35.23 -21.80 -46.34
C ALA A 387 -35.09 -22.22 -47.82
N ARG A 388 -34.22 -23.18 -48.14
CA ARG A 388 -34.07 -23.68 -49.52
C ARG A 388 -35.30 -24.42 -50.03
N GLN A 389 -35.96 -25.19 -49.16
CA GLN A 389 -37.23 -25.84 -49.51
C GLN A 389 -38.33 -24.81 -49.78
N ALA A 390 -38.48 -23.82 -48.90
CA ALA A 390 -39.46 -22.73 -49.07
C ALA A 390 -39.20 -21.92 -50.35
N ARG A 391 -37.92 -21.65 -50.67
CA ARG A 391 -37.53 -20.97 -51.91
C ARG A 391 -37.90 -21.78 -53.15
N THR A 392 -37.57 -23.07 -53.18
CA THR A 392 -37.91 -23.97 -54.30
C THR A 392 -39.42 -24.06 -54.52
N LEU A 393 -40.19 -24.16 -53.43
CA LEU A 393 -41.65 -24.16 -53.48
C LEU A 393 -42.21 -22.83 -53.96
N ARG A 394 -41.65 -21.70 -53.50
CA ARG A 394 -42.02 -20.37 -53.96
C ARG A 394 -41.74 -20.21 -55.46
N ASP A 395 -40.59 -20.67 -55.94
CA ASP A 395 -40.21 -20.59 -57.35
C ASP A 395 -41.15 -21.41 -58.25
N SER A 396 -41.56 -22.61 -57.81
CA SER A 396 -42.49 -23.45 -58.57
C SER A 396 -43.93 -22.94 -58.54
N LEU A 397 -44.34 -22.24 -57.49
CA LEU A 397 -45.71 -21.74 -57.34
C LEU A 397 -45.92 -20.31 -57.86
N ARG A 398 -44.86 -19.50 -58.00
CA ARG A 398 -44.99 -18.06 -58.32
C ARG A 398 -45.76 -17.80 -59.61
N GLU A 399 -45.29 -18.34 -60.74
CA GLU A 399 -45.91 -18.08 -62.04
C GLU A 399 -47.31 -18.71 -62.16
N PRO A 400 -47.53 -19.98 -61.76
CA PRO A 400 -48.86 -20.58 -61.82
C PRO A 400 -49.90 -19.87 -60.94
N LEU A 401 -49.52 -19.47 -59.73
CA LEU A 401 -50.43 -18.75 -58.83
C LEU A 401 -50.71 -17.33 -59.32
N ALA A 402 -49.69 -16.62 -59.81
CA ALA A 402 -49.89 -15.28 -60.37
C ALA A 402 -50.87 -15.33 -61.56
N ALA A 403 -50.65 -16.24 -62.51
CA ALA A 403 -51.52 -16.40 -63.68
C ALA A 403 -52.97 -16.79 -63.30
N SER A 404 -53.14 -17.66 -62.29
CA SER A 404 -54.47 -18.07 -61.83
C SER A 404 -55.19 -16.95 -61.08
N LEU A 405 -54.51 -16.27 -60.14
CA LEU A 405 -55.10 -15.22 -59.32
C LEU A 405 -55.44 -13.97 -60.13
N GLU A 406 -54.64 -13.61 -61.15
CA GLU A 406 -54.95 -12.51 -62.06
C GLU A 406 -56.26 -12.73 -62.83
N ILE A 407 -56.63 -13.98 -63.11
CA ILE A 407 -57.83 -14.33 -63.87
C ILE A 407 -59.06 -14.47 -62.95
N TYR A 408 -58.91 -15.18 -61.83
CA TYR A 408 -60.06 -15.59 -61.02
C TYR A 408 -60.30 -14.71 -59.78
N GLU A 409 -59.24 -14.20 -59.13
CA GLU A 409 -59.35 -13.39 -57.92
C GLU A 409 -58.30 -12.26 -57.86
N PRO A 410 -58.45 -11.20 -58.68
CA PRO A 410 -57.43 -10.15 -58.84
C PRO A 410 -57.09 -9.40 -57.54
N ALA A 411 -58.04 -9.35 -56.59
CA ALA A 411 -57.87 -8.70 -55.29
C ALA A 411 -56.81 -9.39 -54.40
N LEU A 412 -56.52 -10.68 -54.62
CA LEU A 412 -55.52 -11.43 -53.85
C LEU A 412 -54.16 -11.54 -54.54
N ALA A 413 -54.05 -11.12 -55.80
CA ALA A 413 -52.83 -11.28 -56.60
C ALA A 413 -51.64 -10.52 -56.00
N SER A 414 -51.83 -9.24 -55.63
CA SER A 414 -50.76 -8.41 -55.06
C SER A 414 -50.28 -8.89 -53.69
N ALA A 415 -51.20 -9.24 -52.80
CA ALA A 415 -50.88 -9.76 -51.47
C ALA A 415 -50.15 -11.12 -51.54
N THR A 416 -50.52 -11.98 -52.49
CA THR A 416 -49.85 -13.27 -52.69
C THR A 416 -48.45 -13.09 -53.26
N GLN A 417 -48.26 -12.17 -54.22
CA GLN A 417 -46.93 -11.85 -54.75
C GLN A 417 -46.02 -11.28 -53.65
N GLU A 418 -46.51 -10.36 -52.82
CA GLU A 418 -45.75 -9.80 -51.70
C GLU A 418 -45.32 -10.88 -50.69
N LEU A 419 -46.21 -11.83 -50.36
CA LEU A 419 -45.87 -12.95 -49.48
C LEU A 419 -44.74 -13.81 -50.07
N LEU A 420 -44.83 -14.17 -51.36
CA LEU A 420 -43.80 -14.96 -52.04
C LEU A 420 -42.46 -14.21 -52.12
N ASP A 421 -42.48 -12.88 -52.28
CA ASP A 421 -41.28 -12.05 -52.24
C ASP A 421 -40.66 -12.00 -50.83
N ARG A 422 -41.48 -11.89 -49.78
CA ARG A 422 -41.00 -11.97 -48.38
C ARG A 422 -40.37 -13.32 -48.05
N VAL A 423 -40.92 -14.43 -48.56
CA VAL A 423 -40.32 -15.77 -48.44
C VAL A 423 -38.94 -15.80 -49.10
N GLN A 424 -38.78 -15.17 -50.26
CA GLN A 424 -37.48 -15.05 -50.94
C GLN A 424 -36.46 -14.26 -50.10
N VAL A 425 -36.86 -13.13 -49.53
CA VAL A 425 -35.97 -12.30 -48.68
C VAL A 425 -35.54 -13.05 -47.43
N LEU A 426 -36.47 -13.73 -46.75
CA LEU A 426 -36.16 -14.53 -45.57
C LEU A 426 -35.19 -15.67 -45.91
N ALA A 427 -35.40 -16.36 -47.03
CA ALA A 427 -34.50 -17.44 -47.46
C ALA A 427 -33.07 -16.92 -47.70
N VAL A 428 -32.91 -15.76 -48.32
CA VAL A 428 -31.61 -15.12 -48.55
C VAL A 428 -30.91 -14.76 -47.23
N GLN A 429 -31.65 -14.23 -46.25
CA GLN A 429 -31.08 -13.88 -44.94
C GLN A 429 -30.57 -15.11 -44.18
N VAL A 430 -31.32 -16.22 -44.25
CA VAL A 430 -30.90 -17.49 -43.63
C VAL A 430 -29.69 -18.08 -44.37
N GLU A 431 -29.65 -18.01 -45.71
CA GLU A 431 -28.48 -18.41 -46.51
C GLU A 431 -27.23 -17.60 -46.13
N GLN A 432 -27.35 -16.29 -45.93
CA GLN A 432 -26.25 -15.43 -45.48
C GLN A 432 -25.76 -15.81 -44.07
N ALA A 433 -26.67 -16.04 -43.14
CA ALA A 433 -26.32 -16.48 -41.78
C ALA A 433 -25.58 -17.83 -41.80
N ALA A 434 -26.00 -18.76 -42.65
CA ALA A 434 -25.31 -20.03 -42.85
C ALA A 434 -23.91 -19.84 -43.45
N ILE A 435 -23.75 -18.98 -44.46
CA ILE A 435 -22.45 -18.69 -45.10
C ILE A 435 -21.45 -18.11 -44.07
N LEU A 436 -21.88 -17.18 -43.23
CA LEU A 436 -21.03 -16.60 -42.17
C LEU A 436 -20.54 -17.63 -41.16
N ARG A 437 -21.28 -18.74 -40.99
CA ARG A 437 -20.92 -19.88 -40.13
C ARG A 437 -20.21 -21.00 -40.89
N GLY A 438 -20.00 -20.83 -42.20
CA GLY A 438 -19.40 -21.83 -43.08
C GLY A 438 -20.28 -23.07 -43.29
N LEU A 439 -21.60 -22.96 -43.16
CA LEU A 439 -22.55 -24.07 -43.31
C LEU A 439 -23.07 -24.15 -44.74
N ASP A 440 -23.27 -25.37 -45.25
CA ASP A 440 -23.97 -25.65 -46.51
C ASP A 440 -24.73 -26.98 -46.44
N LEU A 441 -25.55 -27.25 -47.44
CA LEU A 441 -26.24 -28.51 -47.62
C LEU A 441 -25.47 -29.43 -48.57
N TYR A 442 -25.37 -30.70 -48.20
CA TYR A 442 -24.80 -31.75 -49.02
C TYR A 442 -25.89 -32.72 -49.51
N GLY A 443 -25.96 -32.87 -50.83
CA GLY A 443 -26.94 -33.68 -51.53
C GLY A 443 -28.15 -32.88 -52.03
N VAL A 444 -28.78 -33.36 -53.09
CA VAL A 444 -29.99 -32.77 -53.68
C VAL A 444 -31.17 -33.71 -53.46
N VAL A 445 -32.30 -33.18 -52.97
CA VAL A 445 -33.51 -33.98 -52.76
C VAL A 445 -33.97 -34.60 -54.08
N GLY A 446 -34.24 -35.90 -54.08
CA GLY A 446 -34.65 -36.66 -55.27
C GLY A 446 -33.50 -37.27 -56.07
N GLU A 447 -32.24 -36.97 -55.74
CA GLU A 447 -31.07 -37.57 -56.40
C GLU A 447 -30.75 -38.97 -55.82
N GLU A 448 -30.37 -39.91 -56.69
CA GLU A 448 -29.85 -41.23 -56.27
C GLU A 448 -28.34 -41.17 -56.02
N VAL A 449 -27.95 -41.39 -54.77
CA VAL A 449 -26.54 -41.37 -54.35
C VAL A 449 -26.11 -42.71 -53.76
N GLU A 450 -24.81 -42.99 -53.81
CA GLU A 450 -24.22 -44.10 -53.06
C GLU A 450 -24.27 -43.78 -51.56
N VAL A 451 -24.82 -44.69 -50.77
CA VAL A 451 -25.12 -44.40 -49.36
C VAL A 451 -23.84 -44.34 -48.54
N SER A 452 -23.52 -43.13 -48.05
CA SER A 452 -22.46 -42.91 -47.07
C SER A 452 -23.05 -42.70 -45.67
N THR A 453 -22.80 -43.63 -44.76
CA THR A 453 -23.23 -43.55 -43.34
C THR A 453 -22.60 -42.37 -42.58
N LYS A 454 -21.57 -41.74 -43.15
CA LYS A 454 -20.98 -40.49 -42.65
C LYS A 454 -21.97 -39.33 -42.77
N PHE A 455 -22.65 -39.20 -43.91
CA PHE A 455 -23.47 -38.03 -44.25
C PHE A 455 -24.97 -38.29 -44.12
N PHE A 456 -25.42 -39.54 -44.28
CA PHE A 456 -26.85 -39.85 -44.35
C PHE A 456 -27.26 -40.94 -43.36
N THR A 457 -28.49 -40.81 -42.87
CA THR A 457 -29.21 -41.81 -42.09
C THR A 457 -30.26 -42.46 -43.00
N VAL A 458 -30.31 -43.79 -43.01
CA VAL A 458 -31.29 -44.56 -43.80
C VAL A 458 -32.64 -44.59 -43.08
N VAL A 459 -33.71 -44.22 -43.79
CA VAL A 459 -35.08 -44.20 -43.30
C VAL A 459 -35.95 -45.05 -44.24
N GLY A 460 -36.42 -46.21 -43.78
CA GLY A 460 -37.26 -47.12 -44.57
C GLY A 460 -36.70 -48.54 -44.73
N ASN A 461 -37.06 -49.22 -45.83
CA ASN A 461 -36.69 -50.62 -46.13
C ASN A 461 -35.16 -50.83 -46.24
N ALA A 462 -34.73 -52.10 -46.18
CA ALA A 462 -33.33 -52.53 -46.06
C ALA A 462 -32.33 -51.72 -46.91
N PRO A 463 -31.17 -51.35 -46.35
CA PRO A 463 -30.20 -50.46 -46.99
C PRO A 463 -29.75 -51.02 -48.34
N ARG A 464 -29.87 -50.21 -49.38
CA ARG A 464 -29.37 -50.52 -50.73
C ARG A 464 -28.12 -49.70 -51.01
N GLN A 465 -27.30 -50.15 -51.96
CA GLN A 465 -26.07 -49.45 -52.34
C GLN A 465 -26.36 -48.04 -52.89
N ARG A 466 -27.50 -47.85 -53.56
CA ARG A 466 -27.99 -46.54 -54.01
C ARG A 466 -29.36 -46.26 -53.41
N MET A 467 -29.53 -45.08 -52.82
CA MET A 467 -30.79 -44.64 -52.23
C MET A 467 -31.06 -43.18 -52.60
N THR A 468 -32.34 -42.80 -52.59
CA THR A 468 -32.76 -41.45 -52.93
C THR A 468 -32.65 -40.53 -51.72
N ILE A 469 -32.07 -39.33 -51.91
CA ILE A 469 -32.01 -38.32 -50.86
C ILE A 469 -33.42 -37.77 -50.60
N LYS A 470 -33.91 -37.93 -49.37
CA LYS A 470 -35.15 -37.32 -48.86
C LYS A 470 -34.87 -35.97 -48.22
N GLN A 471 -33.73 -35.85 -47.56
CA GLN A 471 -33.30 -34.64 -46.87
C GLN A 471 -31.78 -34.51 -47.00
N PRO A 472 -31.26 -33.36 -47.46
CA PRO A 472 -29.82 -33.15 -47.56
C PRO A 472 -29.19 -33.10 -46.17
N ALA A 473 -27.90 -33.41 -46.09
CA ALA A 473 -27.14 -33.25 -44.85
C ALA A 473 -26.71 -31.79 -44.67
N VAL A 474 -26.59 -31.32 -43.43
CA VAL A 474 -25.96 -30.04 -43.12
C VAL A 474 -24.48 -30.29 -42.83
N VAL A 475 -23.61 -29.61 -43.57
CA VAL A 475 -22.16 -29.78 -43.49
C VAL A 475 -21.46 -28.43 -43.29
N ARG A 476 -20.31 -28.44 -42.63
CA ARG A 476 -19.41 -27.28 -42.60
C ARG A 476 -18.46 -27.34 -43.79
N LYS A 477 -18.40 -26.29 -44.60
CA LYS A 477 -17.40 -26.12 -45.65
C LYS A 477 -16.05 -25.75 -45.06
N ARG A 478 -15.00 -26.35 -45.60
CA ARG A 478 -13.61 -25.94 -45.35
C ARG A 478 -13.27 -24.70 -46.18
N ALA A 479 -12.17 -24.03 -45.82
CA ALA A 479 -11.72 -22.80 -46.50
C ALA A 479 -11.40 -23.01 -48.00
N ASP A 480 -11.12 -24.25 -48.41
CA ASP A 480 -10.90 -24.68 -49.79
C ASP A 480 -12.20 -25.00 -50.56
N GLY A 481 -13.36 -24.84 -49.91
CA GLY A 481 -14.68 -25.16 -50.47
C GLY A 481 -15.07 -26.64 -50.38
N ALA A 482 -14.20 -27.51 -49.87
CA ALA A 482 -14.49 -28.92 -49.69
C ALA A 482 -15.49 -29.17 -48.55
N ILE A 483 -16.20 -30.29 -48.64
CA ILE A 483 -17.14 -30.74 -47.61
C ILE A 483 -16.33 -31.20 -46.38
N GLY A 484 -16.51 -30.47 -45.28
CA GLY A 484 -15.90 -30.77 -43.99
C GLY A 484 -16.79 -31.64 -43.12
N ASP A 485 -17.01 -31.20 -41.89
CA ASP A 485 -17.69 -31.97 -40.85
C ASP A 485 -19.20 -31.95 -41.02
N VAL A 486 -19.85 -33.04 -40.62
CA VAL A 486 -21.31 -33.16 -40.67
C VAL A 486 -21.88 -32.59 -39.39
N VAL A 487 -22.69 -31.54 -39.53
CA VAL A 487 -23.41 -30.89 -38.42
C VAL A 487 -24.70 -31.66 -38.14
N THR A 488 -25.44 -31.99 -39.20
CA THR A 488 -26.67 -32.80 -39.11
C THR A 488 -26.71 -33.77 -40.29
N LYS A 489 -26.95 -35.06 -40.02
CA LYS A 489 -27.06 -36.05 -41.09
C LYS A 489 -28.32 -35.84 -41.91
N GLY A 490 -28.20 -36.01 -43.23
CA GLY A 490 -29.34 -36.05 -44.13
C GLY A 490 -30.11 -37.37 -44.01
N LEU A 491 -31.24 -37.48 -44.70
CA LEU A 491 -32.05 -38.70 -44.74
C LEU A 491 -32.07 -39.27 -46.16
N VAL A 492 -31.88 -40.57 -46.29
CA VAL A 492 -32.04 -41.33 -47.54
C VAL A 492 -33.06 -42.44 -47.34
N GLY A 493 -33.86 -42.76 -48.36
CA GLY A 493 -34.96 -43.74 -48.21
C GLY A 493 -35.57 -44.19 -49.52
#